data_AF-A0A914N3V8-F1
#
_entry.id   AF-A0A914N3V8-F1
#
_cell.length_a   1.000
_cell.length_b   1.000
_cell.length_c   1.000
_cell.angle_alpha   90.00
_cell.angle_beta   90.00
_cell.angle_gamma   90.00
#
_symmetry.space_group_name_H-M   'P 1'
#
loop_
_entity.id
_entity.type
_entity.pdbx_description
1 polymer ?
#
loop_
_entity_poly.entity_id
_entity_poly.type
_entity_poly.pdbx_seq_one_letter_code
_entity_poly.pdbx_strand_id
1 'polypeptide(L)'
;MQSLGEEYVGLLQINSFRKIPSLVQRLIFVFIDTFLLLPNNYQILNIFPFGINLKTFLRLNFVNIFKSFSELFKFDGYTFGKRIAGISYLSIRPQQNKFTNIFRLIIIIATVFKIITILLHLFKQFKINSLESETKEFRKCNICYSNKQQLCLPCGHLFCIQCIPDFIDENNFTTKCAYCRKLFEADRLIPLLI
;
A
#
# COMPACT_ATOMS: atom_id res chain seq x y z
N MET A 1 5.80 -20.98 26.32
CA MET A 1 6.16 -22.36 25.98
C MET A 1 7.48 -22.30 25.24
N GLN A 2 8.46 -23.11 25.64
CA GLN A 2 9.68 -23.30 24.87
C GLN A 2 9.33 -24.19 23.68
N SER A 3 9.85 -23.90 22.48
CA SER A 3 9.57 -24.76 21.33
C SER A 3 10.45 -26.02 21.38
N LEU A 4 9.96 -27.15 20.85
CA LEU A 4 10.73 -28.41 20.81
C LEU A 4 12.10 -28.20 20.14
N GLY A 5 12.16 -27.38 19.08
CA GLY A 5 13.42 -27.02 18.44
C GLY A 5 14.40 -26.26 19.34
N GLU A 6 13.92 -25.39 20.24
CA GLU A 6 14.77 -24.68 21.21
C GLU A 6 15.34 -25.64 22.27
N GLU A 7 14.58 -26.66 22.66
CA GLU A 7 15.03 -27.70 23.60
C GLU A 7 16.11 -28.59 22.97
N TYR A 8 15.94 -29.03 21.73
CA TYR A 8 16.93 -29.86 21.02
C TYR A 8 18.27 -29.15 20.81
N VAL A 9 18.25 -27.83 20.59
CA VAL A 9 19.46 -27.01 20.43
C VAL A 9 20.08 -26.64 21.79
N GLY A 10 19.37 -26.84 22.90
CA GLY A 10 19.83 -26.48 24.23
C GLY A 10 19.80 -24.97 24.50
N LEU A 11 18.79 -24.28 23.97
CA LEU A 11 18.58 -22.84 24.16
C LEU A 11 17.58 -22.60 25.29
N LEU A 12 18.02 -21.97 26.37
CA LEU A 12 17.14 -21.58 27.48
C LEU A 12 16.70 -20.13 27.36
N GLN A 13 15.39 -19.89 27.45
CA GLN A 13 14.82 -18.54 27.49
C GLN A 13 15.01 -17.93 28.87
N ILE A 14 15.65 -16.77 28.90
CA ILE A 14 15.95 -16.06 30.13
C ILE A 14 15.60 -14.58 29.97
N ASN A 15 15.27 -13.91 31.06
CA ASN A 15 15.09 -12.47 31.11
C ASN A 15 16.47 -11.80 31.32
N SER A 16 16.54 -10.48 31.16
CA SER A 16 17.76 -9.67 31.39
C SER A 16 18.46 -9.99 32.73
N PHE A 17 17.68 -10.34 33.76
CA PHE A 17 18.16 -10.73 35.10
C PHE A 17 18.50 -12.22 35.28
N ARG A 18 18.69 -12.97 34.20
CA ARG A 18 18.95 -14.43 34.22
C ARG A 18 17.87 -15.29 34.90
N LYS A 19 16.63 -14.79 34.98
CA LYS A 19 15.44 -15.53 35.47
C LYS A 19 14.52 -15.95 34.33
N ILE A 20 13.71 -16.99 34.55
CA ILE A 20 12.70 -17.41 33.55
C ILE A 20 11.74 -16.24 33.28
N PRO A 21 11.45 -15.90 32.00
CA PRO A 21 10.65 -14.72 31.66
C PRO A 21 9.20 -14.88 32.14
N SER A 22 8.63 -13.78 32.64
CA SER A 22 7.29 -13.74 33.21
C SER A 22 6.20 -13.91 32.15
N LEU A 23 4.98 -14.29 32.56
CA LEU A 23 3.85 -14.43 31.63
C LEU A 23 3.56 -13.14 30.86
N VAL A 24 3.72 -11.98 31.50
CA VAL A 24 3.52 -10.67 30.86
C VAL A 24 4.51 -10.43 29.73
N GLN A 25 5.80 -10.71 29.95
CA GLN A 25 6.83 -10.56 28.91
C GLN A 25 6.56 -11.49 27.72
N ARG A 26 6.09 -12.71 27.98
CA ARG A 26 5.72 -13.68 26.94
C ARG A 26 4.49 -13.24 26.16
N LEU A 27 3.49 -12.65 26.81
CA LEU A 27 2.33 -12.07 26.14
C LEU A 27 2.75 -10.89 25.25
N ILE A 28 3.54 -9.95 25.77
CA ILE A 28 4.07 -8.82 24.99
C ILE A 28 4.80 -9.30 23.74
N PHE A 29 5.63 -10.33 23.88
CA PHE A 29 6.31 -10.95 22.75
C PHE A 29 5.33 -11.47 21.69
N VAL A 30 4.32 -12.26 22.09
CA VAL A 30 3.32 -12.81 21.16
C VAL A 30 2.51 -11.69 20.50
N PHE A 31 2.12 -10.65 21.24
CA PHE A 31 1.39 -9.51 20.69
C PHE A 31 2.21 -8.75 19.63
N ILE A 32 3.50 -8.51 19.89
CA ILE A 32 4.37 -7.81 18.93
C ILE A 32 4.60 -8.68 17.69
N ASP A 33 4.93 -9.96 17.86
CA ASP A 33 5.21 -10.84 16.72
C ASP A 33 3.95 -11.06 15.88
N THR A 34 2.78 -11.26 16.48
CA THR A 34 1.52 -11.43 15.73
C THR A 34 1.13 -10.17 14.97
N PHE A 35 1.21 -9.00 15.59
CA PHE A 35 0.85 -7.74 14.92
C PHE A 35 1.80 -7.40 13.77
N LEU A 36 3.07 -7.80 13.89
CA LEU A 36 4.13 -7.51 12.92
C LEU A 36 4.27 -8.56 11.80
N LEU A 37 3.99 -9.83 12.10
CA LEU A 37 4.05 -10.95 11.17
C LEU A 37 2.74 -11.23 10.45
N LEU A 38 1.62 -10.60 10.86
CA LEU A 38 0.38 -10.66 10.09
C LEU A 38 0.71 -10.50 8.61
N PRO A 39 0.40 -11.51 7.77
CA PRO A 39 0.50 -11.32 6.35
C PRO A 39 -0.42 -10.13 6.05
N ASN A 40 0.18 -9.03 5.63
CA ASN A 40 -0.56 -7.99 4.93
C ASN A 40 -1.18 -8.73 3.76
N ASN A 41 -2.43 -9.19 3.92
CA ASN A 41 -3.20 -9.84 2.87
C ASN A 41 -3.49 -8.74 1.85
N TYR A 42 -2.50 -8.50 1.00
CA TYR A 42 -2.56 -7.62 -0.16
C TYR A 42 -3.61 -8.10 -1.16
N GLN A 43 -4.18 -9.30 -0.98
CA GLN A 43 -5.33 -9.78 -1.75
C GLN A 43 -6.63 -8.99 -1.49
N ILE A 44 -6.72 -8.16 -0.44
CA ILE A 44 -7.88 -7.27 -0.25
C ILE A 44 -7.81 -6.02 -1.16
N LEU A 45 -6.65 -5.73 -1.78
CA LEU A 45 -6.48 -4.58 -2.67
C LEU A 45 -6.94 -4.80 -4.12
N ASN A 46 -7.29 -6.04 -4.50
CA ASN A 46 -7.88 -6.29 -5.82
C ASN A 46 -9.41 -6.09 -5.85
N ILE A 47 -10.05 -5.72 -4.73
CA ILE A 47 -11.51 -5.56 -4.64
C ILE A 47 -11.95 -4.09 -4.72
N PHE A 48 -11.04 -3.13 -4.52
CA PHE A 48 -11.38 -1.71 -4.57
C PHE A 48 -10.67 -1.01 -5.74
N PRO A 49 -11.26 -1.01 -6.95
CA PRO A 49 -10.96 0.04 -7.89
C PRO A 49 -11.48 1.35 -7.28
N PHE A 50 -10.75 2.43 -7.46
CA PHE A 50 -11.11 3.79 -7.05
C PHE A 50 -11.06 4.13 -5.54
N GLY A 51 -10.07 4.97 -5.19
CA GLY A 51 -10.11 5.78 -3.98
C GLY A 51 -9.16 5.34 -2.87
N ILE A 52 -7.85 5.33 -3.15
CA ILE A 52 -6.83 5.10 -2.12
C ILE A 52 -6.82 6.29 -1.17
N ASN A 53 -7.43 6.13 0.00
CA ASN A 53 -7.36 7.10 1.08
C ASN A 53 -5.90 7.29 1.54
N LEU A 54 -5.44 8.54 1.70
CA LEU A 54 -4.08 8.88 2.16
C LEU A 54 -3.71 8.16 3.48
N LYS A 55 -4.70 7.95 4.35
CA LYS A 55 -4.54 7.20 5.61
C LYS A 55 -4.31 5.71 5.41
N THR A 56 -4.97 5.06 4.44
CA THR A 56 -4.75 3.64 4.16
C THR A 56 -3.39 3.43 3.48
N PHE A 57 -2.98 4.37 2.64
CA PHE A 57 -1.65 4.39 2.02
C PHE A 57 -0.51 4.55 3.03
N LEU A 58 -0.59 5.57 3.90
CA LEU A 58 0.41 5.81 4.95
C LEU A 58 0.52 4.60 5.90
N ARG A 59 -0.62 4.00 6.26
CA ARG A 59 -0.67 2.83 7.14
C ARG A 59 0.00 1.61 6.50
N LEU A 60 -0.25 1.33 5.22
CA LEU A 60 0.33 0.17 4.52
C LEU A 60 1.84 0.31 4.33
N ASN A 61 2.31 1.51 3.97
CA ASN A 61 3.73 1.77 3.83
C ASN A 61 4.46 1.73 5.17
N PHE A 62 3.86 2.26 6.24
CA PHE A 62 4.42 2.19 7.59
C PHE A 62 4.62 0.75 8.05
N VAL A 63 3.62 -0.13 7.87
CA VAL A 63 3.72 -1.54 8.25
C VAL A 63 4.82 -2.26 7.45
N ASN A 64 4.93 -2.01 6.14
CA ASN A 64 5.96 -2.66 5.29
C ASN A 64 7.39 -2.20 5.63
N ILE A 65 7.57 -0.91 5.90
CA ILE A 65 8.87 -0.35 6.32
C ILE A 65 9.25 -0.90 7.70
N PHE A 66 8.30 -0.90 8.65
CA PHE A 66 8.54 -1.39 10.00
C PHE A 66 8.82 -2.90 10.02
N LYS A 67 8.15 -3.69 9.17
CA LYS A 67 8.45 -5.11 8.97
C LYS A 67 9.87 -5.32 8.41
N SER A 68 10.26 -4.57 7.40
CA SER A 68 11.62 -4.61 6.83
C SER A 68 12.69 -4.22 7.86
N PHE A 69 12.40 -3.20 8.68
CA PHE A 69 13.25 -2.79 9.79
C PHE A 69 13.38 -3.91 10.84
N SER A 70 12.27 -4.56 11.21
CA SER A 70 12.29 -5.67 12.18
C SER A 70 13.08 -6.89 11.73
N GLU A 71 13.15 -7.14 10.42
CA GLU A 71 13.94 -8.24 9.84
C GLU A 71 15.45 -8.00 9.99
N LEU A 72 15.92 -6.75 9.92
CA LEU A 72 17.32 -6.39 10.20
C LEU A 72 17.73 -6.74 11.65
N PHE A 73 16.83 -6.59 12.62
CA PHE A 73 17.14 -6.86 14.03
C PHE A 73 17.19 -8.34 14.40
N LYS A 74 16.74 -9.26 13.54
CA LYS A 74 16.85 -10.71 13.75
C LYS A 74 18.30 -11.22 13.78
N PHE A 75 19.25 -10.34 13.44
CA PHE A 75 20.65 -10.65 13.20
C PHE A 75 21.37 -11.30 14.41
N ASP A 76 21.02 -10.96 15.65
CA ASP A 76 21.68 -11.52 16.84
C ASP A 76 21.01 -12.81 17.37
N GLY A 77 20.13 -13.45 16.58
CA GLY A 77 19.27 -14.55 17.07
C GLY A 77 18.07 -14.08 17.90
N TYR A 78 17.92 -12.76 18.06
CA TYR A 78 16.84 -12.12 18.80
C TYR A 78 15.85 -11.47 17.85
N THR A 79 14.61 -11.97 17.79
CA THR A 79 13.54 -11.26 17.07
C THR A 79 13.25 -9.92 17.74
N PHE A 80 12.78 -8.92 16.97
CA PHE A 80 12.49 -7.57 17.48
C PHE A 80 11.53 -7.59 18.68
N GLY A 81 10.51 -8.46 18.65
CA GLY A 81 9.61 -8.67 19.79
C GLY A 81 10.31 -9.17 21.06
N LYS A 82 11.37 -9.98 20.93
CA LYS A 82 12.16 -10.48 22.07
C LYS A 82 13.08 -9.41 22.66
N ARG A 83 13.59 -8.48 21.84
CA ARG A 83 14.35 -7.32 22.32
C ARG A 83 13.48 -6.39 23.16
N ILE A 84 12.26 -6.10 22.70
CA ILE A 84 11.31 -5.27 23.46
C ILE A 84 10.85 -5.97 24.74
N ALA A 85 10.60 -7.29 24.67
CA ALA A 85 10.19 -8.07 25.83
C ALA A 85 11.33 -8.36 26.83
N GLY A 86 12.58 -8.03 26.49
CA GLY A 86 13.75 -8.29 27.34
C GLY A 86 14.14 -9.77 27.47
N ILE A 87 13.76 -10.60 26.50
CA ILE A 87 13.98 -12.05 26.52
C ILE A 87 15.29 -12.37 25.80
N SER A 88 16.29 -12.84 26.55
CA SER A 88 17.57 -13.34 26.09
C SER A 88 17.60 -14.88 26.03
N TYR A 89 18.51 -15.46 25.25
CA TYR A 89 18.74 -16.91 25.21
C TYR A 89 20.13 -17.22 25.73
N LEU A 90 20.23 -18.26 26.55
CA LEU A 90 21.50 -18.83 26.93
C LEU A 90 21.63 -20.18 26.24
N SER A 91 22.63 -20.30 25.37
CA SER A 91 22.99 -21.58 24.79
C SER A 91 23.80 -22.36 25.80
N ILE A 92 23.31 -23.55 26.17
CA ILE A 92 24.03 -24.47 27.05
C ILE A 92 25.22 -25.10 26.30
N ARG A 93 25.19 -25.11 24.96
CA ARG A 93 26.24 -25.68 24.10
C ARG A 93 26.96 -24.56 23.32
N PRO A 94 28.31 -24.55 23.26
CA PRO A 94 29.02 -23.58 22.44
C PRO A 94 28.78 -23.86 20.95
N GLN A 95 28.07 -22.97 20.27
CA GLN A 95 27.92 -23.02 18.81
C GLN A 95 29.13 -22.36 18.14
N GLN A 96 29.80 -23.11 17.24
CA GLN A 96 30.90 -22.58 16.43
C GLN A 96 30.36 -21.66 15.33
N ASN A 97 30.33 -20.36 15.63
CA ASN A 97 29.68 -19.34 14.82
C ASN A 97 30.58 -18.71 13.73
N LYS A 98 31.27 -19.53 12.93
CA LYS A 98 32.20 -19.06 11.88
C LYS A 98 31.51 -18.31 10.73
N PHE A 99 30.26 -18.63 10.42
CA PHE A 99 29.53 -18.06 9.27
C PHE A 99 28.65 -16.85 9.61
N THR A 100 28.68 -16.36 10.87
CA THR A 100 27.83 -15.25 11.31
C THR A 100 27.99 -14.01 10.45
N ASN A 101 29.23 -13.67 10.06
CA ASN A 101 29.50 -12.48 9.24
C ASN A 101 28.88 -12.57 7.83
N ILE A 102 28.94 -13.75 7.21
CA ILE A 102 28.36 -13.99 5.87
C ILE A 102 26.84 -13.87 5.92
N PHE A 103 26.20 -14.43 6.96
CA PHE A 103 24.76 -14.28 7.14
C PHE A 103 24.34 -12.82 7.39
N ARG A 104 25.16 -11.95 8.05
CA ARG A 104 24.82 -10.52 8.16
C ARG A 104 24.81 -9.85 6.80
N LEU A 105 25.79 -10.14 5.95
CA LEU A 105 25.87 -9.54 4.62
C LEU A 105 24.66 -9.91 3.77
N ILE A 106 24.24 -11.18 3.77
CA ILE A 106 23.05 -11.64 3.04
C ILE A 106 21.79 -10.90 3.50
N ILE A 107 21.62 -10.72 4.81
CA ILE A 107 20.46 -10.01 5.38
C ILE A 107 20.49 -8.53 4.99
N ILE A 108 21.65 -7.86 5.09
CA ILE A 108 21.80 -6.45 4.70
C ILE A 108 21.45 -6.29 3.22
N ILE A 109 22.01 -7.12 2.34
CA ILE A 109 21.73 -7.06 0.90
C ILE A 109 20.24 -7.26 0.62
N ALA A 110 19.61 -8.27 1.23
CA ALA A 110 18.19 -8.54 1.07
C ALA A 110 17.31 -7.37 1.54
N THR A 111 17.67 -6.72 2.64
CA THR A 111 16.91 -5.58 3.19
C THR A 111 17.05 -4.33 2.33
N VAL A 112 18.26 -4.06 1.81
CA VAL A 112 18.51 -2.96 0.87
C VAL A 112 17.71 -3.16 -0.40
N PHE A 113 17.69 -4.37 -0.97
CA PHE A 113 16.90 -4.69 -2.16
C PHE A 113 15.41 -4.42 -1.94
N LYS A 114 14.86 -4.84 -0.79
CA LYS A 114 13.46 -4.55 -0.42
C LYS A 114 13.19 -3.04 -0.32
N ILE A 115 14.07 -2.28 0.33
CA ILE A 115 13.92 -0.82 0.45
C ILE A 115 13.90 -0.16 -0.95
N ILE A 116 14.79 -0.58 -1.85
CA ILE A 116 14.83 -0.07 -3.23
C ILE A 116 13.51 -0.36 -3.94
N THR A 117 12.97 -1.59 -3.84
CA THR A 117 11.69 -1.92 -4.48
C THR A 117 10.51 -1.09 -3.95
N ILE A 118 10.50 -0.79 -2.65
CA ILE A 118 9.48 0.07 -2.03
C ILE A 118 9.61 1.50 -2.55
N LEU A 119 10.84 2.06 -2.59
CA LEU A 119 11.09 3.40 -3.12
C LEU A 119 10.60 3.52 -4.57
N LEU A 120 10.94 2.55 -5.44
CA LEU A 120 10.49 2.53 -6.82
C LEU A 120 8.95 2.48 -6.93
N HIS A 121 8.28 1.72 -6.07
CA HIS A 121 6.82 1.67 -6.03
C HIS A 121 6.22 3.03 -5.64
N LEU A 122 6.80 3.70 -4.62
CA LEU A 122 6.37 5.04 -4.20
C LEU A 122 6.54 6.07 -5.32
N PHE A 123 7.67 6.04 -6.04
CA PHE A 123 7.92 6.94 -7.17
C PHE A 123 6.92 6.69 -8.31
N LYS A 124 6.65 5.43 -8.65
CA LYS A 124 5.67 5.09 -9.69
C LYS A 124 4.27 5.58 -9.32
N GLN A 125 3.87 5.40 -8.06
CA GLN A 125 2.55 5.82 -7.59
C GLN A 125 2.41 7.34 -7.56
N PHE A 126 3.45 8.06 -7.14
CA PHE A 126 3.43 9.53 -7.17
C PHE A 126 3.26 10.05 -8.60
N LYS A 127 3.94 9.44 -9.58
CA LYS A 127 3.83 9.80 -11.01
C LYS A 127 2.46 9.48 -11.60
N ILE A 128 1.83 8.37 -11.22
CA ILE A 128 0.47 8.03 -11.67
C ILE A 128 -0.54 9.04 -11.11
N ASN A 129 -0.42 9.38 -9.82
CA ASN A 129 -1.31 10.35 -9.20
C ASN A 129 -1.20 11.75 -9.84
N SER A 130 0.00 12.18 -10.24
CA SER A 130 0.20 13.46 -10.93
C SER A 130 -0.43 13.47 -12.34
N LEU A 131 -0.33 12.36 -13.08
CA LEU A 131 -0.97 12.20 -14.38
C LEU A 131 -2.50 12.14 -14.27
N GLU A 132 -3.03 11.50 -13.22
CA GLU A 132 -4.47 11.49 -12.95
C GLU A 132 -5.02 12.87 -12.59
N SER A 133 -4.24 13.71 -11.87
CA SER A 133 -4.68 15.09 -11.59
C SER A 133 -4.76 15.94 -12.84
N GLU A 134 -3.78 15.87 -13.74
CA GLU A 134 -3.81 16.61 -15.01
C GLU A 134 -4.98 16.14 -15.89
N THR A 135 -5.17 14.83 -16.04
CA THR A 135 -6.28 14.29 -16.85
C THR A 135 -7.66 14.59 -16.27
N LYS A 136 -7.81 14.74 -14.94
CA LYS A 136 -9.07 15.16 -14.31
C LYS A 136 -9.42 16.62 -14.61
N GLU A 137 -8.44 17.48 -14.89
CA GLU A 137 -8.71 18.86 -15.30
C GLU A 137 -9.27 18.92 -16.74
N PHE A 138 -8.75 18.09 -17.64
CA PHE A 138 -9.24 18.01 -19.03
C PHE A 138 -10.60 17.29 -19.16
N ARG A 139 -11.09 16.63 -18.11
CA ARG A 139 -12.39 15.93 -18.07
C ARG A 139 -13.47 16.75 -17.37
N LYS A 140 -13.41 18.07 -17.41
CA LYS A 140 -14.48 18.93 -16.88
C LYS A 140 -15.43 19.32 -18.00
N CYS A 141 -16.71 19.48 -17.68
CA CYS A 141 -17.66 20.07 -18.63
C CYS A 141 -17.24 21.51 -18.96
N ASN A 142 -17.26 21.88 -20.25
CA ASN A 142 -16.86 23.23 -20.71
C ASN A 142 -17.76 24.38 -20.22
N ILE A 143 -18.87 24.09 -19.52
CA ILE A 143 -19.85 25.07 -19.06
C ILE A 143 -19.84 25.15 -17.54
N CYS A 144 -20.18 24.06 -16.86
CA CYS A 144 -20.29 24.05 -15.40
C CYS A 144 -18.99 23.68 -14.69
N TYR A 145 -17.93 23.32 -15.43
CA TYR A 145 -16.64 22.86 -14.91
C TYR A 145 -16.71 21.71 -13.90
N SER A 146 -17.86 21.02 -13.81
CA SER A 146 -18.05 19.90 -12.91
C SER A 146 -17.65 18.58 -13.58
N ASN A 147 -17.20 17.63 -12.76
CA ASN A 147 -16.67 16.33 -13.16
C ASN A 147 -17.76 15.24 -13.20
N LYS A 148 -19.00 15.62 -13.53
CA LYS A 148 -20.16 14.71 -13.58
C LYS A 148 -20.14 13.86 -14.86
N GLN A 149 -21.03 12.87 -14.97
CA GLN A 149 -21.19 12.03 -16.16
C GLN A 149 -21.17 12.88 -17.44
N GLN A 150 -20.21 12.57 -18.31
CA GLN A 150 -19.89 13.37 -19.48
C GLN A 150 -20.48 12.74 -20.75
N LEU A 151 -20.98 13.59 -21.64
CA LEU A 151 -21.27 13.24 -23.02
C LEU A 151 -20.19 13.85 -23.90
N CYS A 152 -19.69 13.06 -24.85
CA CYS A 152 -18.85 13.55 -25.91
C CYS A 152 -19.73 13.86 -27.12
N LEU A 153 -19.71 15.11 -27.59
CA LEU A 153 -20.32 15.46 -28.87
C LEU A 153 -19.45 14.89 -30.01
N PRO A 154 -20.01 14.64 -31.20
CA PRO A 154 -19.23 14.20 -32.36
C PRO A 154 -18.15 15.20 -32.79
N CYS A 155 -18.23 16.45 -32.34
CA CYS A 155 -17.19 17.45 -32.53
C CYS A 155 -16.01 17.35 -31.54
N GLY A 156 -16.05 16.43 -30.58
CA GLY A 156 -14.99 16.16 -29.59
C GLY A 156 -15.08 16.97 -28.29
N HIS A 157 -16.12 17.81 -28.11
CA HIS A 157 -16.28 18.61 -26.89
C HIS A 157 -17.09 17.86 -25.82
N LEU A 158 -16.70 18.05 -24.55
CA LEU A 158 -17.25 17.33 -23.40
C LEU A 158 -18.24 18.20 -22.62
N PHE A 159 -19.43 17.66 -22.36
CA PHE A 159 -20.47 18.33 -21.57
C PHE A 159 -21.09 17.40 -20.55
N CYS A 160 -21.68 17.97 -19.50
CA CYS A 160 -22.38 17.20 -18.47
C CYS A 160 -23.79 16.81 -18.92
N ILE A 161 -24.32 15.66 -18.49
CA ILE A 161 -25.71 15.25 -18.76
C ILE A 161 -26.75 16.30 -18.34
N GLN A 162 -26.45 17.09 -17.31
CA GLN A 162 -27.35 18.16 -16.84
C GLN A 162 -27.29 19.42 -17.71
N CYS A 163 -26.18 19.61 -18.42
CA CYS A 163 -25.91 20.82 -19.19
C CYS A 163 -26.39 20.65 -20.63
N ILE A 164 -26.33 19.43 -21.17
CA ILE A 164 -26.67 19.18 -22.58
C ILE A 164 -28.12 19.53 -22.97
N PRO A 165 -29.16 19.31 -22.12
CA PRO A 165 -30.54 19.55 -22.50
C PRO A 165 -30.81 21.04 -22.79
N ASP A 166 -30.09 21.95 -22.11
CA ASP A 166 -30.22 23.40 -22.32
C ASP A 166 -29.87 23.83 -23.77
N PHE A 167 -29.21 22.97 -24.54
CA PHE A 167 -28.77 23.25 -25.92
C PHE A 167 -29.46 22.39 -26.98
N ILE A 168 -30.29 21.43 -26.56
CA ILE A 168 -31.04 20.58 -27.47
C ILE A 168 -32.38 21.27 -27.73
N ASP A 169 -32.53 21.83 -28.92
CA ASP A 169 -33.81 22.41 -29.36
C ASP A 169 -34.82 21.27 -29.60
N GLU A 170 -35.83 21.13 -28.73
CA GLU A 170 -36.86 20.08 -28.85
C GLU A 170 -37.63 20.10 -30.19
N ASN A 171 -37.68 21.27 -30.84
CA ASN A 171 -38.39 21.47 -32.10
C ASN A 171 -37.55 21.17 -33.35
N ASN A 172 -36.22 21.00 -33.21
CA ASN A 172 -35.31 20.77 -34.34
C ASN A 172 -34.41 19.57 -34.07
N PHE A 173 -34.44 18.58 -34.97
CA PHE A 173 -33.53 17.41 -34.92
C PHE A 173 -32.04 17.77 -35.07
N THR A 174 -31.74 19.00 -35.52
CA THR A 174 -30.37 19.50 -35.67
C THR A 174 -30.02 20.47 -34.54
N THR A 175 -29.05 20.09 -33.72
CA THR A 175 -28.57 20.88 -32.58
C THR A 175 -27.14 21.36 -32.85
N LYS A 176 -26.69 22.36 -32.10
CA LYS A 176 -25.40 23.05 -32.35
C LYS A 176 -24.56 23.07 -31.09
N CYS A 177 -23.28 22.76 -31.23
CA CYS A 177 -22.36 22.76 -30.09
C CYS A 177 -22.17 24.18 -29.53
N ALA A 178 -22.33 24.36 -28.21
CA ALA A 178 -22.14 25.66 -27.55
C ALA A 178 -20.72 26.22 -27.68
N TYR A 179 -19.71 25.35 -27.85
CA TYR A 179 -18.32 25.76 -27.95
C TYR A 179 -17.87 26.04 -29.39
N CYS A 180 -18.08 25.09 -30.32
CA CYS A 180 -17.57 25.19 -31.70
C CYS A 180 -18.65 25.44 -32.77
N ARG A 181 -19.93 25.50 -32.38
CA ARG A 181 -21.11 25.74 -33.26
C ARG A 181 -21.29 24.74 -34.41
N LYS A 182 -20.57 23.62 -34.40
CA LYS A 182 -20.82 22.51 -35.34
C LYS A 182 -22.19 21.91 -35.07
N LEU A 183 -22.91 21.64 -36.16
CA LEU A 183 -24.19 20.97 -36.15
C LEU A 183 -24.00 19.47 -35.87
N PHE A 184 -24.89 18.90 -35.07
CA PHE A 184 -24.94 17.47 -34.79
C PHE A 184 -26.38 16.99 -34.58
N GLU A 185 -26.58 15.70 -34.77
CA GLU A 185 -27.83 15.01 -34.50
C GLU A 185 -27.82 14.48 -33.06
N ALA A 186 -28.91 14.65 -32.32
CA ALA A 186 -29.02 14.24 -30.92
C ALA A 186 -28.76 12.72 -30.72
N ASP A 187 -29.10 11.91 -31.72
CA ASP A 187 -28.91 10.45 -31.72
C ASP A 187 -27.43 10.02 -31.74
N ARG A 188 -26.51 10.94 -32.05
CA ARG A 188 -25.06 10.66 -32.11
C ARG A 188 -24.31 11.03 -30.83
N LEU A 189 -25.04 11.34 -29.75
CA LEU A 189 -24.43 11.63 -28.45
C LEU A 189 -23.89 10.34 -27.82
N ILE A 190 -22.60 10.34 -27.52
CA ILE A 190 -21.95 9.18 -26.91
C ILE A 190 -21.75 9.46 -25.41
N PRO A 191 -22.47 8.77 -24.52
CA PRO A 191 -22.23 8.88 -23.09
C PRO A 191 -20.89 8.23 -22.74
N LEU A 192 -20.03 8.98 -22.07
CA LEU A 192 -18.81 8.45 -21.46
C LEU A 192 -19.18 7.94 -20.07
N LEU A 193 -19.56 6.66 -20.01
CA LEU A 193 -19.72 5.93 -18.76
C LEU A 193 -18.32 5.64 -18.19
N ILE A 194 -17.94 6.39 -17.16
CA ILE A 194 -16.68 6.23 -16.40
C ILE A 194 -17.03 6.13 -14.92
#